data_AF-A0A418AP85-F1
#
_entry.id   AF-A0A418AP85-F1
#
_cell.length_a   1.000
_cell.length_b   1.000
_cell.length_c   1.000
_cell.angle_alpha   90.00
_cell.angle_beta   90.00
_cell.angle_gamma   90.00
#
_symmetry.space_group_name_H-M   'P 1'
#
loop_
_entity.id
_entity.type
_entity.pdbx_description
1 polymer ?
#
loop_
_entity_poly.entity_id
_entity_poly.type
_entity_poly.pdbx_seq_one_letter_code
_entity_poly.pdbx_strand_id
1 'polypeptide(L)'
;MDTPSLSKSDIESLLEQSGANFTALQTRCLGRDDRWSLLAHSRKVHVTSCESEELAGVSVLSSAKIYATLDEVVALQDNATLTIQHFSEAIEESKVLYVLKENAEDCVVVRWQDLTFGIPIQNRDVVVLEVNPSSCIPM
;
A
#
# COMPACT_ATOMS: atom_id res chain seq x y z
N MET A 1 5.01 -24.19 2.49
CA MET A 1 3.62 -24.24 2.01
C MET A 1 3.62 -23.83 0.56
N ASP A 2 2.96 -24.60 -0.30
CA ASP A 2 2.87 -24.30 -1.73
C ASP A 2 1.79 -23.25 -1.96
N THR A 3 2.13 -22.19 -2.70
CA THR A 3 1.18 -21.14 -3.08
C THR A 3 0.13 -21.76 -4.04
N PRO A 4 -1.18 -21.70 -3.75
CA PRO A 4 -2.19 -22.35 -4.59
C PRO A 4 -2.27 -21.71 -5.98
N SER A 5 -2.78 -22.42 -6.98
CA SER A 5 -2.99 -21.81 -8.31
C SER A 5 -4.27 -20.96 -8.32
N LEU A 6 -4.21 -19.76 -8.91
CA LEU A 6 -5.40 -18.94 -9.16
C LEU A 6 -6.09 -19.34 -10.47
N SER A 7 -7.42 -19.28 -10.49
CA SER A 7 -8.17 -19.41 -11.73
C SER A 7 -8.12 -18.11 -12.54
N LYS A 8 -8.45 -18.19 -13.84
CA LYS A 8 -8.49 -17.00 -14.70
C LYS A 8 -9.50 -15.97 -14.19
N SER A 9 -10.67 -16.40 -13.71
CA SER A 9 -11.69 -15.53 -13.13
C SER A 9 -11.23 -14.84 -11.85
N ASP A 10 -10.41 -15.52 -11.03
CA ASP A 10 -9.86 -14.91 -9.81
C ASP A 10 -8.89 -13.78 -10.17
N ILE A 11 -8.04 -14.01 -11.18
CA ILE A 11 -7.10 -12.99 -11.67
C ILE A 11 -7.84 -11.77 -12.21
N GLU A 12 -8.88 -11.97 -13.04
CA GLU A 12 -9.69 -10.87 -13.59
C GLU A 12 -10.39 -10.07 -12.49
N SER A 13 -10.98 -10.75 -11.49
CA SER A 13 -11.61 -10.11 -10.33
C SER A 13 -10.63 -9.29 -9.50
N LEU A 14 -9.43 -9.82 -9.25
CA LEU A 14 -8.38 -9.11 -8.52
C LEU A 14 -7.90 -7.87 -9.27
N LEU A 15 -7.76 -7.93 -10.60
CA LEU A 15 -7.38 -6.77 -11.42
C LEU A 15 -8.46 -5.69 -11.42
N GLU A 16 -9.74 -6.06 -11.43
CA GLU A 16 -10.84 -5.09 -11.31
C GLU A 16 -10.83 -4.41 -9.92
N GLN A 17 -10.68 -5.20 -8.86
CA GLN A 17 -10.57 -4.69 -7.50
C GLN A 17 -9.36 -3.75 -7.33
N SER A 18 -8.24 -4.05 -8.00
CA SER A 18 -7.03 -3.25 -7.92
C SER A 18 -7.25 -1.84 -8.50
N GLY A 19 -7.96 -1.73 -9.62
CA GLY A 19 -8.31 -0.44 -10.22
C GLY A 19 -9.26 0.41 -9.35
N ALA A 20 -10.26 -0.24 -8.73
CA ALA A 20 -11.16 0.41 -7.79
C ALA A 20 -10.42 0.95 -6.55
N ASN A 21 -9.53 0.14 -5.97
CA ASN A 21 -8.73 0.52 -4.81
C ASN A 21 -7.81 1.73 -5.10
N PHE A 22 -7.17 1.76 -6.27
CA PHE A 22 -6.32 2.87 -6.68
C PHE A 22 -7.11 4.17 -6.82
N THR A 23 -8.28 4.11 -7.45
CA THR A 23 -9.18 5.26 -7.61
C THR A 23 -9.63 5.80 -6.25
N ALA A 24 -10.05 4.91 -5.34
CA ALA A 24 -10.46 5.27 -3.98
C ALA A 24 -9.31 5.92 -3.18
N LEU A 25 -8.07 5.41 -3.33
CA LEU A 25 -6.89 6.03 -2.73
C LEU A 25 -6.63 7.44 -3.29
N GLN A 26 -6.67 7.61 -4.61
CA GLN A 26 -6.47 8.91 -5.25
C GLN A 26 -7.50 9.94 -4.77
N THR A 27 -8.79 9.56 -4.70
CA THR A 27 -9.84 10.43 -4.17
C THR A 27 -9.58 10.83 -2.72
N ARG A 28 -9.15 9.90 -1.86
CA ARG A 28 -8.82 10.21 -0.45
C ARG A 28 -7.61 11.14 -0.30
N CYS A 29 -6.58 10.96 -1.13
CA CYS A 29 -5.36 11.77 -1.05
C CYS A 29 -5.52 13.18 -1.66
N LEU A 30 -6.31 13.32 -2.72
CA LEU A 30 -6.49 14.60 -3.44
C LEU A 30 -7.76 15.35 -3.01
N GLY A 31 -8.73 14.66 -2.41
CA GLY A 31 -9.96 15.25 -1.94
C GLY A 31 -9.72 16.21 -0.78
N ARG A 32 -10.28 17.42 -0.86
CA ARG A 32 -10.50 18.24 0.34
C ARG A 32 -11.71 17.66 1.07
N ASP A 33 -11.42 16.73 1.96
CA ASP A 33 -12.42 16.16 2.85
C ASP A 33 -12.26 16.81 4.23
N ASP A 34 -13.27 17.55 4.65
CA ASP A 34 -13.33 18.27 5.93
C ASP A 34 -13.45 17.33 7.14
N ARG A 35 -13.65 16.03 6.89
CA ARG A 35 -13.72 15.00 7.94
C ARG A 35 -12.34 14.61 8.51
N TRP A 36 -11.24 14.93 7.83
CA TRP A 36 -9.91 14.61 8.33
C TRP A 36 -9.56 15.44 9.55
N SER A 37 -9.39 14.75 10.68
CA SER A 37 -8.98 15.35 11.95
C SER A 37 -7.51 15.00 12.25
N LEU A 38 -6.77 15.94 12.84
CA LEU A 38 -5.38 15.70 13.23
C LEU A 38 -5.32 14.70 14.39
N LEU A 39 -4.63 13.57 14.18
CA LEU A 39 -4.46 12.52 15.19
C LEU A 39 -3.13 12.68 15.93
N ALA A 40 -2.03 12.89 15.19
CA ALA A 40 -0.70 13.07 15.75
C ALA A 40 0.17 13.95 14.83
N HIS A 41 1.16 14.62 15.40
CA HIS A 41 2.11 15.39 14.59
C HIS A 41 3.50 15.44 15.23
N SER A 42 4.50 15.58 14.37
CA SER A 42 5.86 15.95 14.71
C SER A 42 6.34 17.03 13.75
N ARG A 43 7.58 17.51 13.89
CA ARG A 43 8.17 18.44 12.92
C ARG A 43 8.27 17.87 11.49
N LYS A 44 8.23 16.55 11.33
CA LYS A 44 8.50 15.87 10.05
C LYS A 44 7.29 15.11 9.50
N VAL A 45 6.35 14.71 10.34
CA VAL A 45 5.24 13.82 10.00
C VAL A 45 3.95 14.37 10.58
N HIS A 46 2.88 14.40 9.79
CA HIS A 46 1.52 14.70 10.23
C HIS A 46 0.65 13.47 9.97
N VAL A 47 -0.11 13.07 10.97
CA VAL A 47 -1.03 11.94 10.92
C VAL A 47 -2.44 12.46 11.12
N THR A 48 -3.30 12.23 10.14
CA THR A 48 -4.72 12.58 10.19
C THR A 48 -5.56 11.32 10.14
N SER A 49 -6.77 11.38 10.70
CA SER A 49 -7.72 10.27 10.67
C SER A 49 -9.14 10.75 10.40
N CYS A 50 -9.94 9.87 9.80
CA CYS A 50 -11.39 9.99 9.71
C CYS A 50 -12.04 8.62 9.96
N GLU A 51 -13.33 8.59 10.25
CA GLU A 51 -14.09 7.34 10.27
C GLU A 51 -14.06 6.70 8.88
N SER A 52 -13.80 5.39 8.83
CA SER A 52 -13.77 4.67 7.55
C SER A 52 -15.20 4.43 7.04
N GLU A 53 -15.43 4.69 5.76
CA GLU A 53 -16.71 4.39 5.10
C GLU A 53 -16.84 2.90 4.73
N GLU A 54 -15.72 2.21 4.56
CA GLU A 54 -15.67 0.85 4.01
C GLU A 54 -15.69 -0.22 5.10
N LEU A 55 -15.08 0.07 6.25
CA LEU A 55 -14.85 -0.91 7.33
C LEU A 55 -15.10 -0.26 8.68
N ALA A 56 -15.52 -1.06 9.66
CA ALA A 56 -15.60 -0.60 11.04
C ALA A 56 -14.19 -0.21 11.54
N GLY A 57 -13.98 1.08 11.78
CA GLY A 57 -12.69 1.61 12.25
C GLY A 57 -12.40 3.01 11.72
N VAL A 58 -11.11 3.33 11.65
CA VAL A 58 -10.61 4.63 11.20
C VAL A 58 -9.69 4.46 10.00
N SER A 59 -9.83 5.35 9.02
CA SER A 59 -8.82 5.56 7.98
C SER A 59 -7.77 6.51 8.51
N VAL A 60 -6.50 6.21 8.26
CA VAL A 60 -5.36 7.02 8.70
C VAL A 60 -4.54 7.44 7.49
N LEU A 61 -4.21 8.72 7.40
CA LEU A 61 -3.27 9.26 6.43
C LEU A 61 -2.06 9.83 7.16
N SER A 62 -0.87 9.51 6.67
CA SER A 62 0.37 10.10 7.14
C SER A 62 1.01 10.87 5.99
N SER A 63 1.45 12.10 6.27
CA SER A 63 2.20 12.92 5.33
C SER A 63 3.55 13.29 5.93
N ALA A 64 4.60 13.18 5.14
CA ALA A 64 5.96 13.51 5.52
C ALA A 64 6.64 14.35 4.45
N LYS A 65 7.52 15.27 4.86
CA LYS A 65 8.41 15.96 3.93
C LYS A 65 9.66 15.12 3.73
N ILE A 66 9.85 14.65 2.50
CA ILE A 66 11.03 13.88 2.10
C ILE A 66 11.93 14.81 1.28
N TYR A 67 13.22 14.81 1.60
CA TYR A 67 14.24 15.55 0.85
C TYR A 67 14.88 14.61 -0.18
N ALA A 68 14.12 14.30 -1.23
CA ALA A 68 14.51 13.43 -2.33
C ALA A 68 13.80 13.90 -3.62
N THR A 69 14.32 13.53 -4.78
CA THR A 69 13.61 13.70 -6.05
C THR A 69 12.45 12.72 -6.15
N LEU A 70 11.49 12.98 -7.05
CA LEU A 70 10.42 12.03 -7.31
C LEU A 70 10.97 10.68 -7.78
N ASP A 71 11.98 10.70 -8.65
CA ASP A 71 12.63 9.48 -9.16
C ASP A 71 13.28 8.66 -8.04
N GLU A 72 13.90 9.31 -7.04
CA GLU A 72 14.47 8.63 -5.87
C GLU A 72 13.38 7.98 -5.00
N VAL A 73 12.23 8.65 -4.84
CA VAL A 73 11.08 8.10 -4.10
C VAL A 73 10.46 6.93 -4.85
N VAL A 74 10.31 7.03 -6.17
CA VAL A 74 9.81 5.94 -7.02
C VAL A 74 10.77 4.75 -6.97
N ALA A 75 12.07 4.97 -7.14
CA ALA A 75 13.06 3.91 -7.06
C ALA A 75 13.06 3.22 -5.67
N LEU A 76 12.82 3.96 -4.59
CA LEU A 76 12.65 3.39 -3.25
C LEU A 76 11.40 2.51 -3.17
N GLN A 77 10.27 2.97 -3.73
CA GLN A 77 9.02 2.19 -3.80
C GLN A 77 9.19 0.92 -4.62
N ASP A 78 9.82 1.01 -5.80
CA ASP A 78 10.08 -0.13 -6.69
C ASP A 78 10.98 -1.16 -6.00
N ASN A 79 12.03 -0.70 -5.31
CA ASN A 79 12.90 -1.57 -4.53
C ASN A 79 12.14 -2.22 -3.36
N ALA A 80 11.29 -1.49 -2.63
CA ALA A 80 10.49 -2.07 -1.56
C ALA A 80 9.50 -3.14 -2.09
N THR A 81 8.99 -2.95 -3.30
CA THR A 81 8.09 -3.91 -3.96
C THR A 81 8.85 -5.14 -4.47
N LEU A 82 10.00 -4.96 -5.10
CA LEU A 82 10.68 -6.05 -5.82
C LEU A 82 11.75 -6.77 -4.99
N THR A 83 12.21 -6.18 -3.89
CA THR A 83 13.22 -6.81 -3.03
C THR A 83 12.59 -7.66 -1.92
N ILE A 84 13.38 -8.61 -1.42
CA ILE A 84 13.05 -9.44 -0.26
C ILE A 84 13.16 -8.62 1.05
N GLN A 85 13.85 -7.48 1.01
CA GLN A 85 14.22 -6.71 2.19
C GLN A 85 13.35 -5.45 2.29
N HIS A 86 12.31 -5.50 3.12
CA HIS A 86 11.56 -4.31 3.50
C HIS A 86 12.40 -3.44 4.43
N PHE A 87 12.33 -2.13 4.23
CA PHE A 87 13.03 -1.15 5.07
C PHE A 87 12.33 -0.86 6.41
N SER A 88 11.15 -1.46 6.62
CA SER A 88 10.35 -1.27 7.84
C SER A 88 10.69 -2.32 8.88
N GLU A 89 11.03 -1.89 10.09
CA GLU A 89 11.21 -2.77 11.25
C GLU A 89 9.90 -3.46 11.68
N ALA A 90 8.74 -2.99 11.18
CA ALA A 90 7.44 -3.59 11.45
C ALA A 90 7.10 -4.78 10.53
N ILE A 91 7.86 -4.99 9.45
CA ILE A 91 7.67 -6.11 8.52
C ILE A 91 8.81 -7.11 8.77
N GLU A 92 8.48 -8.25 9.35
CA GLU A 92 9.45 -9.30 9.67
C GLU A 92 9.79 -10.14 8.44
N GLU A 93 8.76 -10.55 7.69
CA GLU A 93 8.92 -11.30 6.44
C GLU A 93 7.96 -10.77 5.37
N SER A 94 8.38 -10.85 4.11
CA SER A 94 7.51 -10.57 2.98
C SER A 94 7.80 -11.46 1.79
N LYS A 95 6.72 -11.90 1.13
CA LYS A 95 6.79 -12.78 -0.03
C LYS A 95 5.75 -12.39 -1.07
N VAL A 96 6.18 -12.19 -2.31
CA VAL A 96 5.25 -12.09 -3.45
C VAL A 96 4.66 -13.48 -3.71
N LEU A 97 3.33 -13.59 -3.64
CA LEU A 97 2.58 -14.81 -3.91
C LEU A 97 2.24 -14.93 -5.40
N TYR A 98 1.76 -13.84 -6.00
CA TYR A 98 1.36 -13.79 -7.41
C TYR A 98 1.76 -12.47 -8.06
N VAL A 99 2.14 -12.55 -9.34
CA VAL A 99 2.24 -11.39 -10.23
C VAL A 99 1.06 -11.48 -11.20
N LEU A 100 0.09 -10.57 -11.07
CA LEU A 100 -1.17 -10.61 -11.82
C LEU A 100 -1.07 -9.82 -13.13
N LYS A 101 -0.32 -8.71 -13.13
CA LYS A 101 -0.04 -7.86 -14.29
C LYS A 101 1.36 -7.28 -14.11
N GLU A 102 2.17 -7.34 -15.16
CA GLU A 102 3.48 -6.69 -15.20
C GLU A 102 3.70 -6.14 -16.61
N ASN A 103 3.63 -4.82 -16.75
CA ASN A 103 3.94 -4.15 -18.00
C ASN A 103 4.66 -2.82 -17.74
N ALA A 104 4.96 -2.08 -18.81
CA ALA A 104 5.69 -0.83 -18.70
C ALA A 104 4.93 0.29 -17.95
N GLU A 105 3.63 0.13 -17.67
CA GLU A 105 2.73 1.15 -17.11
C GLU A 105 2.25 0.80 -15.69
N ASP A 106 2.06 -0.48 -15.38
CA ASP A 106 1.53 -0.97 -14.11
C ASP A 106 2.15 -2.32 -13.73
N CYS A 107 2.38 -2.49 -12.43
CA CYS A 107 2.65 -3.77 -11.80
C CYS A 107 1.59 -4.06 -10.72
N VAL A 108 0.86 -5.17 -10.85
CA VAL A 108 -0.13 -5.64 -9.87
C VAL A 108 0.33 -6.96 -9.29
N VAL A 109 0.54 -6.98 -7.97
CA VAL A 109 1.04 -8.16 -7.25
C VAL A 109 0.17 -8.48 -6.04
N VAL A 110 0.13 -9.75 -5.66
CA VAL A 110 -0.41 -10.20 -4.39
C VAL A 110 0.76 -10.59 -3.50
N ARG A 111 0.85 -9.99 -2.33
CA ARG A 111 1.96 -10.16 -1.39
C ARG A 111 1.45 -10.61 -0.04
N TRP A 112 2.18 -11.54 0.57
CA TRP A 112 2.04 -11.89 1.97
C TRP A 112 3.11 -11.15 2.80
N GLN A 113 2.72 -10.67 3.98
CA GLN A 113 3.60 -9.99 4.92
C GLN A 113 3.33 -10.48 6.34
N ASP A 114 4.40 -10.73 7.09
CA ASP A 114 4.35 -10.93 8.55
C ASP A 114 4.67 -9.61 9.24
N LEU A 115 3.70 -9.10 9.99
CA LEU A 115 3.75 -7.80 10.66
C LEU A 115 3.98 -8.00 12.15
N THR A 116 5.09 -7.44 12.63
CA THR A 116 5.39 -7.38 14.04
C THR A 116 4.91 -6.06 14.62
N PHE A 117 4.08 -6.15 15.65
CA PHE A 117 3.56 -5.00 16.38
C PHE A 117 4.05 -5.03 17.84
N GLY A 118 4.16 -3.85 18.44
CA GLY A 118 4.45 -3.72 19.87
C GLY A 118 3.25 -4.07 20.74
N ILE A 119 3.50 -4.46 21.99
CA ILE A 119 2.46 -4.71 23.02
C ILE A 119 1.62 -3.43 23.20
N PRO A 120 0.28 -3.51 23.21
CA PRO A 120 -0.57 -4.70 23.39
C PRO A 120 -1.03 -5.39 22.09
N ILE A 121 -0.57 -4.95 20.92
CA ILE A 121 -1.03 -5.49 19.64
C ILE A 121 -0.23 -6.76 19.33
N GLN A 122 -0.94 -7.83 18.99
CA GLN A 122 -0.32 -9.08 18.56
C GLN A 122 0.17 -8.96 17.12
N ASN A 123 1.23 -9.71 16.79
CA ASN A 123 1.66 -9.90 15.42
C ASN A 123 0.51 -10.41 14.53
N ARG A 124 0.56 -10.04 13.24
CA ARG A 124 -0.45 -10.37 12.25
C ARG A 124 0.21 -10.70 10.93
N ASP A 125 -0.30 -11.72 10.27
CA ASP A 125 -0.05 -11.95 8.86
C ASP A 125 -1.15 -11.31 8.01
N VAL A 126 -0.75 -10.72 6.88
CA VAL A 126 -1.67 -10.11 5.93
C VAL A 126 -1.35 -10.53 4.51
N VAL A 127 -2.40 -10.62 3.68
CA VAL A 127 -2.27 -10.76 2.23
C VAL A 127 -2.83 -9.49 1.60
N VAL A 128 -1.99 -8.78 0.85
CA VAL A 128 -2.30 -7.48 0.26
C VAL A 128 -2.25 -7.57 -1.26
N LEU A 129 -3.20 -6.89 -1.91
CA LEU A 129 -3.21 -6.64 -3.34
C LEU A 129 -2.61 -5.26 -3.58
N GLU A 130 -1.43 -5.23 -4.19
CA GLU A 130 -0.65 -4.00 -4.43
C GLU A 130 -0.73 -3.60 -5.90
N VAL A 131 -0.94 -2.30 -6.13
CA VAL A 131 -0.86 -1.67 -7.45
C VAL A 131 0.27 -0.66 -7.43
N ASN A 132 1.26 -0.88 -8.29
CA ASN A 132 2.35 0.06 -8.51
C ASN A 132 2.22 0.60 -9.94
N PRO A 133 1.66 1.80 -10.11
CA PRO A 133 1.77 2.48 -11.40
C PRO A 133 3.26 2.76 -11.65
N SER A 134 3.76 2.38 -12.81
CA SER A 134 5.09 2.82 -13.22
C SER A 134 5.07 4.33 -13.40
N SER A 135 6.26 4.94 -13.34
CA SER A 135 6.53 6.39 -13.33
C SER A 135 5.98 7.14 -14.56
N CYS A 136 4.67 7.33 -14.61
CA CYS A 136 3.95 8.22 -15.51
C CYS A 136 2.80 8.84 -14.71
N ILE A 137 3.11 9.48 -13.57
CA ILE A 137 2.20 10.51 -13.04
C ILE A 137 2.33 11.69 -14.01
N PRO A 138 1.32 12.03 -14.82
CA PRO A 138 1.35 13.27 -15.57
C PRO A 138 1.22 14.41 -14.54
N MET A 139 2.21 15.31 -14.52
CA MET A 139 2.03 16.63 -13.92
C MET A 139 1.05 17.47 -14.74
#